data_AF-A0A0M7AMX0-F1
#
_entry.id   AF-A0A0M7AMX0-F1
#
_cell.length_a   1.000
_cell.length_b   1.000
_cell.length_c   1.000
_cell.angle_alpha   90.00
_cell.angle_beta   90.00
_cell.angle_gamma   90.00
#
_symmetry.space_group_name_H-M   'P 1'
#
loop_
_entity.id
_entity.type
_entity.pdbx_description
1 polymer ?
#
loop_
_entity_poly.entity_id
_entity_poly.type
_entity_poly.pdbx_seq_one_letter_code
_entity_poly.pdbx_strand_id
1 'polypeptide(L)'
;MRFVILPGTLLVSWFFAIGFSFAADPAFDCSKAESSAEELICSNDDLAGLDQDLARVYKDAVAAVETYADKDEALADLKAFQRGWVKGRDDCWKADSELACIKATYERRIAELTTRYGLIEGQKPVFYTCNGNPADEIVATFFPTTPPSARLERGDTTEIVVEGPTGSGARYVGDFGILFWIKGDEAMVEWPQGTSFDCKVRS
;
A
#
# COMPACT_ATOMS: atom_id res chain seq x y z
N MET A 1 -20.84 -31.23 75.44
CA MET A 1 -21.16 -31.61 74.05
C MET A 1 -20.04 -31.11 73.14
N ARG A 2 -19.43 -32.00 72.37
CA ARG A 2 -18.19 -31.78 71.61
C ARG A 2 -18.60 -31.41 70.18
N PHE A 3 -18.36 -30.17 69.76
CA PHE A 3 -18.58 -29.74 68.37
C PHE A 3 -17.35 -30.07 67.52
N VAL A 4 -17.57 -30.78 66.42
CA VAL A 4 -16.55 -31.16 65.42
C VAL A 4 -16.50 -30.06 64.36
N ILE A 5 -15.31 -29.53 64.07
CA ILE A 5 -15.06 -28.55 63.00
C ILE A 5 -14.53 -29.33 61.79
N LEU A 6 -15.19 -29.22 60.63
CA LEU A 6 -14.72 -29.71 59.34
C LEU A 6 -14.08 -28.55 58.54
N PRO A 7 -12.92 -28.74 57.89
CA PRO A 7 -12.29 -27.70 57.08
C PRO A 7 -12.92 -27.70 55.68
N GLY A 8 -13.58 -26.60 55.32
CA GLY A 8 -14.08 -26.36 53.96
C GLY A 8 -12.95 -25.93 53.04
N THR A 9 -12.60 -26.76 52.05
CA THR A 9 -11.70 -26.44 50.96
C THR A 9 -12.42 -25.55 49.93
N LEU A 10 -12.00 -24.30 49.79
CA LEU A 10 -12.43 -23.39 48.73
C LEU A 10 -11.69 -23.73 47.43
N LEU A 11 -12.38 -24.35 46.48
CA LEU A 11 -11.91 -24.52 45.10
C LEU A 11 -12.16 -23.24 44.32
N VAL A 12 -11.10 -22.52 43.97
CA VAL A 12 -11.16 -21.37 43.06
C VAL A 12 -11.12 -21.90 41.63
N SER A 13 -12.28 -22.03 40.98
CA SER A 13 -12.37 -22.39 39.56
C SER A 13 -11.87 -21.24 38.69
N TRP A 14 -10.69 -21.42 38.09
CA TRP A 14 -10.22 -20.60 36.98
C TRP A 14 -11.05 -20.92 35.73
N PHE A 15 -11.99 -20.03 35.38
CA PHE A 15 -12.61 -20.03 34.06
C PHE A 15 -11.59 -19.51 33.05
N PHE A 16 -10.90 -20.42 32.36
CA PHE A 16 -10.15 -20.10 31.15
C PHE A 16 -11.16 -19.73 30.06
N ALA A 17 -11.33 -18.45 29.77
CA ALA A 17 -12.08 -17.99 28.60
C ALA A 17 -11.28 -18.39 27.36
N ILE A 18 -11.73 -19.43 26.66
CA ILE A 18 -11.21 -19.77 25.33
C ILE A 18 -11.76 -18.70 24.38
N GLY A 19 -10.92 -17.73 24.04
CA GLY A 19 -11.24 -16.77 22.99
C GLY A 19 -11.31 -17.49 21.65
N PHE A 20 -12.48 -17.51 21.03
CA PHE A 20 -12.60 -17.86 19.62
C PHE A 20 -12.08 -16.67 18.81
N SER A 21 -10.87 -16.80 18.25
CA SER A 21 -10.45 -15.91 17.16
C SER A 21 -11.26 -16.29 15.93
N PHE A 22 -12.13 -15.39 15.47
CA PHE A 22 -12.70 -15.51 14.14
C PHE A 22 -11.59 -15.20 13.14
N ALA A 23 -11.34 -16.12 12.21
CA ALA A 23 -10.51 -15.86 11.05
C ALA A 23 -11.09 -14.65 10.30
N ALA A 24 -10.23 -13.78 9.79
CA ALA A 24 -10.68 -12.60 9.05
C ALA A 24 -11.16 -13.06 7.67
N ASP A 25 -12.43 -12.82 7.34
CA ASP A 25 -12.92 -13.06 5.98
C ASP A 25 -12.48 -11.90 5.07
N PRO A 26 -11.90 -12.14 3.88
CA PRO A 26 -11.58 -11.07 2.94
C PRO A 26 -12.84 -10.32 2.47
N ALA A 27 -12.66 -9.18 1.79
CA ALA A 27 -13.73 -8.36 1.26
C ALA A 27 -14.48 -9.00 0.06
N PHE A 28 -14.01 -10.14 -0.44
CA PHE A 28 -14.67 -10.93 -1.47
C PHE A 28 -15.18 -12.29 -0.93
N ASP A 29 -16.06 -12.93 -1.69
CA ASP A 29 -16.68 -14.21 -1.32
C ASP A 29 -15.72 -15.38 -1.61
N CYS A 30 -15.14 -15.96 -0.56
CA CYS A 30 -14.21 -17.09 -0.67
C CYS A 30 -14.78 -18.33 -1.35
N SER A 31 -16.11 -18.49 -1.41
CA SER A 31 -16.71 -19.60 -2.16
C SER A 31 -16.59 -19.43 -3.68
N LYS A 32 -16.17 -18.26 -4.14
CA LYS A 32 -15.97 -17.88 -5.55
C LYS A 32 -14.50 -17.62 -5.90
N ALA A 33 -13.57 -18.02 -5.05
CA ALA A 33 -12.15 -17.93 -5.37
C ALA A 33 -11.85 -18.76 -6.64
N GLU A 34 -11.18 -18.14 -7.61
CA GLU A 34 -10.84 -18.75 -8.91
C GLU A 34 -9.32 -18.83 -9.14
N SER A 35 -8.53 -18.07 -8.39
CA SER A 35 -7.06 -18.04 -8.48
C SER A 35 -6.37 -18.62 -7.24
N SER A 36 -5.12 -19.10 -7.41
CA SER A 36 -4.29 -19.54 -6.27
C SER A 36 -4.05 -18.41 -5.26
N ALA A 37 -3.96 -17.18 -5.74
CA ALA A 37 -3.88 -16.00 -4.89
C ALA A 37 -5.13 -15.83 -4.03
N GLU A 38 -6.33 -15.98 -4.61
CA GLU A 38 -7.60 -15.87 -3.87
C GLU A 38 -7.77 -16.98 -2.84
N GLU A 39 -7.42 -18.22 -3.18
CA GLU A 39 -7.41 -19.34 -2.23
C GLU A 39 -6.45 -19.06 -1.05
N LEU A 40 -5.27 -18.50 -1.34
CA LEU A 40 -4.31 -18.15 -0.29
C LEU A 40 -4.80 -17.00 0.59
N ILE A 41 -5.44 -15.98 0.01
CA ILE A 41 -6.06 -14.88 0.76
C ILE A 41 -7.15 -15.43 1.69
N CYS A 42 -8.00 -16.33 1.20
CA CYS A 42 -9.08 -16.94 1.97
C CYS A 42 -8.62 -17.84 3.12
N SER A 43 -7.37 -18.30 3.10
CA SER A 43 -6.81 -19.19 4.13
C SER A 43 -5.75 -18.54 5.01
N ASN A 44 -5.51 -17.22 4.83
CA ASN A 44 -4.48 -16.48 5.54
C ASN A 44 -5.03 -15.17 6.11
N ASP A 45 -5.14 -15.08 7.44
CA ASP A 45 -5.72 -13.93 8.14
C ASP A 45 -5.01 -12.59 7.83
N ASP A 46 -3.68 -12.61 7.66
CA ASP A 46 -2.91 -11.39 7.35
C ASP A 46 -3.24 -10.87 5.95
N LEU A 47 -3.35 -11.78 4.97
CA LEU A 47 -3.73 -11.42 3.60
C LEU A 47 -5.19 -10.99 3.52
N ALA A 48 -6.09 -11.65 4.25
CA ALA A 48 -7.49 -11.25 4.34
C ALA A 48 -7.64 -9.84 4.95
N GLY A 49 -6.86 -9.52 5.99
CA GLY A 49 -6.80 -8.18 6.56
C GLY A 49 -6.34 -7.12 5.54
N LEU A 50 -5.29 -7.43 4.75
CA LEU A 50 -4.83 -6.54 3.68
C LEU A 50 -5.88 -6.34 2.58
N ASP A 51 -6.65 -7.38 2.25
CA ASP A 51 -7.75 -7.28 1.28
C ASP A 51 -8.88 -6.37 1.79
N GLN A 52 -9.25 -6.50 3.08
CA GLN A 52 -10.21 -5.59 3.73
C GLN A 52 -9.71 -4.14 3.75
N ASP A 53 -8.43 -3.94 4.06
CA ASP A 53 -7.82 -2.61 4.07
C ASP A 53 -7.81 -1.97 2.68
N LEU A 54 -7.45 -2.73 1.65
CA LEU A 54 -7.50 -2.25 0.28
C LEU A 54 -8.94 -1.93 -0.15
N ALA A 55 -9.92 -2.75 0.23
CA ALA A 55 -11.33 -2.47 -0.09
C ALA A 55 -11.81 -1.15 0.54
N ARG A 56 -11.39 -0.85 1.77
CA ARG A 56 -11.66 0.42 2.45
C ARG A 56 -10.98 1.59 1.74
N VAL A 57 -9.69 1.49 1.47
CA VAL A 57 -8.92 2.54 0.75
C VAL A 57 -9.48 2.79 -0.65
N TYR A 58 -9.88 1.74 -1.37
CA TYR A 58 -10.50 1.87 -2.67
C TYR A 58 -11.85 2.60 -2.61
N LYS A 59 -12.67 2.32 -1.59
CA LYS A 59 -13.92 3.06 -1.35
C LYS A 59 -13.66 4.54 -1.09
N ASP A 60 -12.65 4.86 -0.27
CA ASP A 60 -12.29 6.25 0.03
C ASP A 60 -11.74 6.96 -1.22
N ALA A 61 -10.96 6.26 -2.05
CA ALA A 61 -10.50 6.75 -3.36
C ALA A 61 -11.67 7.07 -4.30
N VAL A 62 -12.68 6.18 -4.38
CA VAL A 62 -13.91 6.44 -5.15
C VAL A 62 -14.64 7.67 -4.62
N ALA A 63 -14.73 7.84 -3.30
CA ALA A 63 -15.36 9.02 -2.71
C ALA A 63 -14.58 10.31 -3.01
N ALA A 64 -13.25 10.27 -3.04
CA ALA A 64 -12.42 11.40 -3.44
C ALA A 64 -12.66 11.82 -4.90
N VAL A 65 -12.76 10.84 -5.80
CA VAL A 65 -13.03 11.06 -7.24
C VAL A 65 -14.34 11.80 -7.49
N GLU A 66 -15.38 11.62 -6.67
CA GLU A 66 -16.66 12.33 -6.83
C GLU A 66 -16.53 13.86 -6.73
N THR A 67 -15.42 14.36 -6.18
CA THR A 67 -15.13 15.80 -6.08
C THR A 67 -14.43 16.38 -7.32
N TYR A 68 -14.01 15.53 -8.26
CA TYR A 68 -13.23 15.94 -9.42
C TYR A 68 -14.13 16.51 -10.52
N ALA A 69 -13.59 17.42 -11.33
CA ALA A 69 -14.32 18.03 -12.45
C ALA A 69 -14.66 17.00 -13.53
N ASP A 70 -13.77 16.03 -13.74
CA ASP A 70 -13.78 14.95 -14.72
C ASP A 70 -14.10 13.58 -14.08
N LYS A 71 -14.90 13.59 -13.00
CA LYS A 71 -15.16 12.41 -12.15
C LYS A 71 -15.56 11.13 -12.88
N ASP A 72 -16.30 11.21 -13.98
CA ASP A 72 -16.75 10.01 -14.72
C ASP A 72 -15.58 9.29 -15.40
N GLU A 73 -14.65 10.07 -15.99
CA GLU A 73 -13.41 9.57 -16.59
C GLU A 73 -12.46 9.05 -15.51
N ALA A 74 -12.22 9.85 -14.47
CA ALA A 74 -11.38 9.46 -13.33
C ALA A 74 -11.89 8.18 -12.62
N LEU A 75 -13.21 8.00 -12.50
CA LEU A 75 -13.80 6.79 -11.92
C LEU A 75 -13.66 5.59 -12.87
N ALA A 76 -13.81 5.79 -14.17
CA ALA A 76 -13.60 4.74 -15.17
C ALA A 76 -12.15 4.24 -15.14
N ASP A 77 -11.18 5.16 -15.05
CA ASP A 77 -9.76 4.86 -14.95
C ASP A 77 -9.42 4.14 -13.65
N LEU A 78 -9.87 4.64 -12.49
CA LEU A 78 -9.66 3.97 -11.20
C LEU A 78 -10.15 2.52 -11.24
N LYS A 79 -11.36 2.29 -11.79
CA LYS A 79 -11.90 0.93 -11.97
C LYS A 79 -11.05 0.10 -12.92
N ALA A 80 -10.56 0.66 -14.02
CA ALA A 80 -9.72 -0.04 -14.98
C ALA A 80 -8.37 -0.45 -14.38
N PHE A 81 -7.69 0.48 -13.71
CA PHE A 81 -6.44 0.19 -13.00
C PHE A 81 -6.64 -0.82 -11.89
N GLN A 82 -7.75 -0.76 -11.13
CA GLN A 82 -8.03 -1.76 -10.10
C GLN A 82 -8.24 -3.16 -10.68
N ARG A 83 -8.93 -3.30 -11.82
CA ARG A 83 -9.05 -4.58 -12.52
C ARG A 83 -7.69 -5.08 -13.03
N GLY A 84 -6.84 -4.18 -13.52
CA GLY A 84 -5.47 -4.51 -13.91
C GLY A 84 -4.62 -5.00 -12.74
N TRP A 85 -4.75 -4.33 -11.59
CA TRP A 85 -4.07 -4.70 -10.35
C TRP A 85 -4.47 -6.10 -9.86
N VAL A 86 -5.77 -6.45 -9.89
CA VAL A 86 -6.24 -7.80 -9.52
C VAL A 86 -5.53 -8.88 -10.36
N LYS A 87 -5.43 -8.67 -11.68
CA LYS A 87 -4.71 -9.60 -12.56
C LYS A 87 -3.23 -9.71 -12.20
N GLY A 88 -2.59 -8.59 -11.85
CA GLY A 88 -1.20 -8.58 -11.41
C GLY A 88 -0.98 -9.34 -10.10
N ARG A 89 -1.90 -9.18 -9.13
CA ARG A 89 -1.93 -9.96 -7.88
C ARG A 89 -2.06 -11.45 -8.17
N ASP A 90 -2.99 -11.82 -9.06
CA ASP A 90 -3.23 -13.23 -9.39
C ASP A 90 -2.05 -13.86 -10.14
N ASP A 91 -1.16 -13.08 -10.74
CA ASP A 91 0.07 -13.55 -11.37
C ASP A 91 1.20 -13.89 -10.38
N CYS A 92 0.99 -13.70 -9.07
CA CYS A 92 1.98 -13.97 -8.03
C CYS A 92 2.41 -15.45 -7.92
N TRP A 93 1.65 -16.39 -8.49
CA TRP A 93 2.08 -17.80 -8.61
C TRP A 93 3.40 -17.97 -9.38
N LYS A 94 3.81 -16.96 -10.17
CA LYS A 94 5.07 -16.94 -10.93
C LYS A 94 6.28 -16.55 -10.08
N ALA A 95 6.08 -16.01 -8.87
CA ALA A 95 7.16 -15.57 -7.99
C ALA A 95 7.73 -16.74 -7.18
N ASP A 96 8.97 -16.61 -6.70
CA ASP A 96 9.60 -17.60 -5.81
C ASP A 96 8.79 -17.84 -4.52
N SER A 97 8.12 -16.80 -4.04
CA SER A 97 7.17 -16.87 -2.93
C SER A 97 5.89 -16.13 -3.29
N GLU A 98 4.85 -16.90 -3.60
CA GLU A 98 3.51 -16.39 -3.91
C GLU A 98 2.94 -15.57 -2.74
N LEU A 99 3.06 -16.08 -1.50
CA LEU A 99 2.64 -15.36 -0.29
C LEU A 99 3.30 -13.98 -0.16
N ALA A 100 4.62 -13.91 -0.32
CA ALA A 100 5.36 -12.65 -0.21
C ALA A 100 5.00 -11.68 -1.35
N CYS A 101 4.79 -12.20 -2.56
CA CYS A 101 4.35 -11.41 -3.71
C CYS A 101 2.97 -10.79 -3.48
N ILE A 102 1.99 -11.58 -3.02
CA ILE A 102 0.63 -11.11 -2.77
C ILE A 102 0.65 -10.03 -1.70
N LYS A 103 1.33 -10.28 -0.58
CA LYS A 103 1.49 -9.30 0.50
C LYS A 103 2.06 -7.97 -0.02
N ALA A 104 3.19 -8.00 -0.72
CA ALA A 104 3.82 -6.80 -1.26
C ALA A 104 2.91 -6.06 -2.28
N THR A 105 2.12 -6.81 -3.05
CA THR A 105 1.19 -6.26 -4.04
C THR A 105 0.03 -5.51 -3.39
N TYR A 106 -0.50 -6.02 -2.27
CA TYR A 106 -1.50 -5.32 -1.46
C TYR A 106 -0.91 -4.06 -0.82
N GLU A 107 0.18 -4.18 -0.08
CA GLU A 107 0.79 -3.06 0.66
C GLU A 107 1.16 -1.91 -0.29
N ARG A 108 1.76 -2.24 -1.45
CA ARG A 108 2.06 -1.25 -2.50
C ARG A 108 0.81 -0.54 -3.01
N ARG A 109 -0.27 -1.28 -3.29
CA ARG A 109 -1.50 -0.70 -3.85
C ARG A 109 -2.23 0.17 -2.84
N ILE A 110 -2.24 -0.23 -1.57
CA ILE A 110 -2.77 0.57 -0.47
C ILE A 110 -2.00 1.89 -0.38
N ALA A 111 -0.67 1.86 -0.38
CA ALA A 111 0.16 3.06 -0.35
C ALA A 111 -0.08 3.95 -1.59
N GLU A 112 -0.17 3.35 -2.77
CA GLU A 112 -0.40 4.06 -4.03
C GLU A 112 -1.74 4.81 -4.02
N LEU A 113 -2.85 4.12 -3.74
CA LEU A 113 -4.19 4.73 -3.71
C LEU A 113 -4.29 5.80 -2.62
N THR A 114 -3.76 5.52 -1.43
CA THR A 114 -3.71 6.48 -0.31
C THR A 114 -3.05 7.79 -0.74
N THR A 115 -1.96 7.69 -1.51
CA THR A 115 -1.20 8.85 -1.98
C THR A 115 -1.88 9.55 -3.15
N ARG A 116 -2.31 8.79 -4.16
CA ARG A 116 -2.90 9.28 -5.41
C ARG A 116 -4.14 10.12 -5.14
N TYR A 117 -4.97 9.69 -4.20
CA TYR A 117 -6.24 10.31 -3.87
C TYR A 117 -6.18 11.21 -2.63
N GLY A 118 -4.98 11.49 -2.11
CA GLY A 118 -4.78 12.42 -1.00
C GLY A 118 -5.52 12.02 0.28
N LEU A 119 -5.58 10.71 0.58
CA LEU A 119 -6.36 10.17 1.69
C LEU A 119 -5.69 10.42 3.06
N ILE A 120 -4.43 10.86 3.05
CA ILE A 120 -3.69 11.34 4.23
C ILE A 120 -2.88 12.59 3.85
N GLU A 121 -2.41 13.33 4.87
CA GLU A 121 -1.53 14.47 4.66
C GLU A 121 -0.10 14.02 4.28
N GLY A 122 0.45 14.69 3.26
CA GLY A 122 1.85 14.57 2.89
C GLY A 122 2.76 15.49 3.70
N GLN A 123 4.05 15.20 3.69
CA GLN A 123 5.08 16.06 4.23
C GLN A 123 5.26 17.33 3.39
N LYS A 124 6.07 18.28 3.87
CA LYS A 124 6.40 19.47 3.08
C LYS A 124 7.06 19.06 1.76
N PRO A 125 6.66 19.67 0.63
CA PRO A 125 7.28 19.36 -0.66
C PRO A 125 8.79 19.65 -0.66
N VAL A 126 9.53 18.78 -1.32
CA VAL A 126 10.95 18.94 -1.62
C VAL A 126 11.09 19.26 -3.10
N PHE A 127 11.77 20.37 -3.40
CA PHE A 127 11.96 20.85 -4.77
C PHE A 127 13.31 20.37 -5.29
N TYR A 128 13.33 19.76 -6.47
CA TYR A 128 14.53 19.25 -7.12
C TYR A 128 14.75 19.96 -8.45
N THR A 129 15.98 20.44 -8.69
CA THR A 129 16.43 20.91 -10.00
C THR A 129 17.09 19.76 -10.76
N CYS A 130 16.57 19.45 -11.94
CA CYS A 130 17.02 18.35 -12.78
C CYS A 130 17.87 18.86 -13.96
N ASN A 131 18.82 18.05 -14.44
CA ASN A 131 19.70 18.40 -15.57
C ASN A 131 20.45 19.75 -15.42
N GLY A 132 20.59 20.26 -14.20
CA GLY A 132 21.14 21.59 -13.94
C GLY A 132 20.29 22.76 -14.48
N ASN A 133 19.04 22.52 -14.86
CA ASN A 133 18.13 23.51 -15.43
C ASN A 133 17.00 23.82 -14.44
N PRO A 134 16.92 25.04 -13.88
CA PRO A 134 15.83 25.41 -12.95
C PRO A 134 14.42 25.30 -13.51
N ALA A 135 14.25 25.26 -14.83
CA ALA A 135 12.95 25.03 -15.46
C ALA A 135 12.58 23.53 -15.58
N ASP A 136 13.55 22.63 -15.39
CA ASP A 136 13.33 21.19 -15.29
C ASP A 136 13.28 20.83 -13.80
N GLU A 137 12.09 20.95 -13.21
CA GLU A 137 11.87 20.78 -11.78
C GLU A 137 10.99 19.55 -11.50
N ILE A 138 11.37 18.80 -10.45
CA ILE A 138 10.49 17.82 -9.83
C ILE A 138 10.15 18.31 -8.43
N VAL A 139 8.86 18.32 -8.10
CA VAL A 139 8.37 18.56 -6.75
C VAL A 139 7.95 17.21 -6.16
N ALA A 140 8.64 16.78 -5.11
CA ALA A 140 8.35 15.52 -4.43
C ALA A 140 7.66 15.78 -3.09
N THR A 141 6.47 15.21 -2.91
CA THR A 141 5.75 15.21 -1.63
C THR A 141 5.74 13.79 -1.07
N PHE A 142 6.34 13.57 0.10
CA PHE A 142 6.46 12.24 0.72
C PHE A 142 5.31 11.97 1.69
N PHE A 143 4.89 10.72 1.80
CA PHE A 143 3.74 10.29 2.61
C PHE A 143 4.14 9.13 3.52
N PRO A 144 3.70 9.13 4.80
CA PRO A 144 4.04 8.11 5.79
C PRO A 144 3.17 6.85 5.64
N THR A 145 2.99 6.37 4.40
CA THR A 145 2.36 5.08 4.08
C THR A 145 3.33 3.93 4.42
N THR A 146 2.85 2.70 4.33
CA THR A 146 3.68 1.50 4.52
C THR A 146 3.50 0.55 3.33
N PRO A 147 4.51 0.38 2.46
CA PRO A 147 5.78 1.12 2.42
C PRO A 147 5.60 2.63 2.17
N PRO A 148 6.57 3.48 2.56
CA PRO A 148 6.55 4.90 2.26
C PRO A 148 6.31 5.19 0.77
N SER A 149 5.63 6.28 0.47
CA SER A 149 5.31 6.68 -0.89
C SER A 149 5.58 8.16 -1.12
N ALA A 150 5.62 8.56 -2.38
CA ALA A 150 5.72 9.95 -2.77
C ALA A 150 4.84 10.25 -3.97
N ARG A 151 4.32 11.48 -4.01
CA ARG A 151 3.78 12.10 -5.21
C ARG A 151 4.88 12.94 -5.85
N LEU A 152 5.18 12.66 -7.11
CA LEU A 152 6.12 13.42 -7.91
C LEU A 152 5.36 14.25 -8.93
N GLU A 153 5.63 15.55 -8.97
CA GLU A 153 5.01 16.49 -9.90
C GLU A 153 6.11 17.06 -10.80
N ARG A 154 5.93 16.99 -12.12
CA ARG A 154 6.85 17.51 -13.14
C ARG A 154 6.06 18.13 -14.29
N GLY A 155 6.04 19.45 -14.36
CA GLY A 155 5.11 20.17 -15.26
C GLY A 155 3.67 19.87 -14.87
N ASP A 156 2.83 19.50 -15.85
CA ASP A 156 1.42 19.14 -15.62
C ASP A 156 1.23 17.64 -15.28
N THR A 157 2.32 16.87 -15.21
CA THR A 157 2.25 15.42 -14.96
C THR A 157 2.51 15.13 -13.49
N THR A 158 1.67 14.25 -12.92
CA THR A 158 1.80 13.75 -11.56
C THR A 158 1.89 12.23 -11.56
N GLU A 159 2.86 11.69 -10.82
CA GLU A 159 3.08 10.26 -10.70
C GLU A 159 3.25 9.84 -9.24
N ILE A 160 2.74 8.65 -8.91
CA ILE A 160 2.89 8.08 -7.58
C ILE A 160 3.97 7.03 -7.60
N VAL A 161 4.90 7.15 -6.66
CA VAL A 161 5.99 6.19 -6.46
C VAL A 161 5.92 5.62 -5.05
N VAL A 162 6.18 4.33 -4.90
CA VAL A 162 6.20 3.63 -3.60
C VAL A 162 7.58 3.04 -3.38
N GLU A 163 8.09 3.15 -2.16
CA GLU A 163 9.41 2.66 -1.78
C GLU A 163 9.49 1.14 -2.02
N GLY A 164 10.59 0.74 -2.65
CA GLY A 164 10.94 -0.66 -2.87
C GLY A 164 12.31 -0.99 -2.28
N PRO A 165 12.70 -2.28 -2.29
CA PRO A 165 13.97 -2.71 -1.72
C PRO A 165 15.18 -2.00 -2.33
N THR A 166 16.14 -1.61 -1.48
CA THR A 166 17.44 -1.06 -1.90
C THR A 166 18.52 -1.34 -0.86
N GLY A 167 19.78 -1.44 -1.30
CA GLY A 167 20.94 -1.60 -0.41
C GLY A 167 21.53 -0.28 0.09
N SER A 168 21.18 0.86 -0.54
CA SER A 168 21.64 2.20 -0.15
C SER A 168 20.75 3.29 -0.75
N GLY A 169 20.56 4.38 -0.02
CA GLY A 169 19.61 5.43 -0.38
C GLY A 169 18.16 4.97 -0.24
N ALA A 170 17.22 5.72 -0.82
CA ALA A 170 15.80 5.38 -0.84
C ALA A 170 15.34 5.24 -2.29
N ARG A 171 14.79 4.07 -2.65
CA ARG A 171 14.43 3.74 -4.03
C ARG A 171 12.91 3.65 -4.14
N TYR A 172 12.31 4.58 -4.87
CA TYR A 172 10.88 4.61 -5.12
C TYR A 172 10.56 4.20 -6.56
N VAL A 173 9.51 3.40 -6.74
CA VAL A 173 9.08 2.87 -8.04
C VAL A 173 7.64 3.28 -8.30
N GLY A 174 7.37 3.87 -9.45
CA GLY A 174 6.04 4.20 -9.94
C GLY A 174 5.54 3.23 -11.01
N ASP A 175 4.42 3.58 -11.60
CA ASP A 175 3.88 2.84 -12.74
C ASP A 175 4.75 3.08 -13.99
N PHE A 176 4.57 2.22 -15.00
CA PHE A 176 5.23 2.35 -16.30
C PHE A 176 6.75 2.56 -16.24
N GLY A 177 7.43 1.93 -15.29
CA GLY A 177 8.90 1.95 -15.19
C GLY A 177 9.49 3.23 -14.59
N ILE A 178 8.68 4.08 -13.96
CA ILE A 178 9.19 5.27 -13.26
C ILE A 178 10.06 4.84 -12.08
N LEU A 179 11.25 5.44 -11.98
CA LEU A 179 12.19 5.24 -10.89
C LEU A 179 12.62 6.59 -10.30
N PHE A 180 12.60 6.69 -8.98
CA PHE A 180 13.11 7.84 -8.24
C PHE A 180 14.02 7.35 -7.11
N TRP A 181 15.34 7.46 -7.31
CA TRP A 181 16.33 6.93 -6.36
C TRP A 181 17.13 8.06 -5.71
N ILE A 182 16.92 8.24 -4.42
CA ILE A 182 17.47 9.34 -3.62
C ILE A 182 18.71 8.88 -2.87
N LYS A 183 19.74 9.74 -2.85
CA LYS A 183 20.93 9.58 -2.00
C LYS A 183 21.40 10.94 -1.48
N GLY A 184 21.07 11.25 -0.23
CA GLY A 184 21.32 12.57 0.34
C GLY A 184 20.47 13.63 -0.38
N ASP A 185 21.12 14.69 -0.88
CA ASP A 185 20.46 15.78 -1.61
C ASP A 185 20.38 15.54 -3.13
N GLU A 186 20.79 14.36 -3.61
CA GLU A 186 20.77 13.98 -5.03
C GLU A 186 19.71 12.92 -5.29
N ALA A 187 19.15 12.91 -6.51
CA ALA A 187 18.23 11.89 -6.98
C ALA A 187 18.52 11.53 -8.44
N MET A 188 18.62 10.24 -8.74
CA MET A 188 18.59 9.71 -10.10
C MET A 188 17.15 9.35 -10.45
N VAL A 189 16.67 9.82 -11.59
CA VAL A 189 15.28 9.69 -12.02
C VAL A 189 15.19 9.04 -13.38
N GLU A 190 14.31 8.05 -13.54
CA GLU A 190 13.89 7.53 -14.84
C GLU A 190 12.42 7.89 -15.05
N TRP A 191 12.14 8.86 -15.94
CA TRP A 191 10.79 9.35 -16.23
C TRP A 191 10.71 10.17 -17.54
N PRO A 192 10.01 9.70 -18.59
CA PRO A 192 9.33 8.41 -18.72
C PRO A 192 10.33 7.24 -18.83
N GLN A 193 9.82 6.00 -18.84
CA GLN A 193 10.63 4.80 -18.99
C GLN A 193 11.70 4.94 -20.08
N GLY A 194 12.93 4.55 -19.75
CA GLY A 194 14.09 4.64 -20.64
C GLY A 194 14.72 6.02 -20.75
N THR A 195 14.18 7.06 -20.08
CA THR A 195 14.78 8.40 -20.03
C THR A 195 15.28 8.70 -18.62
N SER A 196 16.61 8.67 -18.44
CA SER A 196 17.27 8.89 -17.15
C SER A 196 17.92 10.27 -17.06
N PHE A 197 17.84 10.90 -15.90
CA PHE A 197 18.52 12.17 -15.58
C PHE A 197 18.77 12.31 -14.08
N ASP A 198 19.67 13.23 -13.73
CA ASP A 198 20.02 13.53 -12.35
C ASP A 198 19.35 14.82 -11.88
N CYS A 199 18.94 14.83 -10.62
CA CYS A 199 18.36 15.96 -9.94
C CYS A 199 19.04 16.22 -8.59
N LYS A 200 18.95 17.46 -8.12
CA LYS A 200 19.47 17.88 -6.83
C LYS A 200 18.46 18.74 -6.09
N VAL A 201 18.35 18.56 -4.77
CA VAL A 201 17.51 19.40 -3.92
C VAL A 201 17.90 20.86 -4.11
N ARG A 202 16.89 21.68 -4.36
CA ARG A 202 17.00 23.13 -4.48
C ARG A 202 17.19 23.71 -3.08
N SER A 203 18.32 24.39 -2.88
CA SER A 203 18.62 25.13 -1.64
C SER A 203 18.12 26.56 -1.70
#